data_AF-A0A1Y1MKR3-F1
#
_entry.id   AF-A0A1Y1MKR3-F1
#
_cell.length_a   1.000
_cell.length_b   1.000
_cell.length_c   1.000
_cell.angle_alpha   90.00
_cell.angle_beta   90.00
_cell.angle_gamma   90.00
#
_symmetry.space_group_name_H-M   'P 1'
#
loop_
_entity.id
_entity.type
_entity.pdbx_description
1 polymer ?
#
loop_
_entity_poly.entity_id
_entity_poly.type
_entity_poly.pdbx_seq_one_letter_code
_entity_poly.pdbx_strand_id
1 'polypeptide(L)'
;MYILPTQPLSVYSFLSEVALNVDCRLLFCDCRRSLIMAAGPTNLANSDNLNTKNGNFICGVIEGFYGRPWTTEQRKDLFQKLKKWGLDSYVYAPKDDYKHRAYWRELYTVEEAEHLTGLISAAKEHNVTFYYALSPGLDVTYSSTKEITALKRKLEQVAQFGCTAFALLFDDIEPEMSEADKEIFQSFAHAQVSVTNEIYQHLGQPKFLLCPTQYCESRAMPNVTNSEYLNTLGSKLAQEIDVMWTGR
;
A
#
# COMPACT_ATOMS: atom_id res chain seq x y z
N MET A 1 13.03 22.34 40.71
CA MET A 1 14.24 21.54 40.98
C MET A 1 13.79 20.09 40.89
N TYR A 2 13.92 19.37 39.78
CA TYR A 2 15.08 19.05 38.94
C TYR A 2 14.69 19.15 37.44
N ILE A 3 15.36 19.99 36.63
CA ILE A 3 16.48 19.70 35.71
C ILE A 3 16.10 18.74 34.56
N LEU A 4 15.91 19.33 33.38
CA LEU A 4 15.94 18.71 32.06
C LEU A 4 17.31 18.05 31.81
N PRO A 5 17.38 16.97 31.02
CA PRO A 5 18.41 16.80 30.03
C PRO A 5 17.87 17.27 28.68
N THR A 6 18.29 18.46 28.30
CA THR A 6 18.40 18.89 26.91
C THR A 6 19.44 18.03 26.21
N GLN A 7 19.07 17.22 25.21
CA GLN A 7 19.82 17.02 23.96
C GLN A 7 18.90 16.45 22.87
N PRO A 8 19.05 16.86 21.61
CA PRO A 8 18.21 16.44 20.51
C PRO A 8 18.71 15.09 19.98
N LEU A 9 18.01 14.00 20.29
CA LEU A 9 18.21 12.77 19.52
C LEU A 9 17.50 12.94 18.19
N SER A 10 18.33 13.23 17.20
CA SER A 10 18.01 13.42 15.79
C SER A 10 17.05 12.34 15.27
N VAL A 11 16.32 12.73 14.23
CA VAL A 11 15.53 11.94 13.28
C VAL A 11 16.25 10.66 12.75
N TYR A 12 17.52 10.43 13.11
CA TYR A 12 18.37 9.34 12.63
C TYR A 12 18.53 8.13 13.57
N SER A 13 18.17 8.17 14.87
CA SER A 13 18.44 7.02 15.76
C SER A 13 17.32 5.96 15.81
N PHE A 14 16.31 6.05 14.95
CA PHE A 14 15.21 5.08 14.87
C PHE A 14 15.11 4.40 13.49
N LEU A 15 16.04 4.71 12.59
CA LEU A 15 16.06 4.24 11.20
C LEU A 15 17.16 3.22 10.90
N SER A 16 17.93 2.73 11.88
CA SER A 16 19.23 2.08 11.59
C SER A 16 19.41 0.61 11.98
N GLU A 17 18.37 -0.20 12.22
CA GLU A 17 18.63 -1.63 12.56
C GLU A 17 17.67 -2.68 11.98
N VAL A 18 16.66 -2.30 11.18
CA VAL A 18 15.72 -3.27 10.57
C VAL A 18 15.74 -3.26 9.03
N ALA A 19 16.42 -2.29 8.41
CA ALA A 19 16.44 -2.12 6.95
C ALA A 19 17.60 -2.82 6.21
N LEU A 20 18.38 -3.68 6.89
CA LEU A 20 19.69 -4.11 6.35
C LEU A 20 19.66 -5.31 5.39
N ASN A 21 18.52 -5.95 5.10
CA ASN A 21 18.48 -7.13 4.21
C ASN A 21 17.33 -7.14 3.18
N VAL A 22 16.59 -6.05 3.00
CA VAL A 22 15.53 -5.97 1.98
C VAL A 22 15.75 -4.70 1.18
N ASP A 23 16.24 -4.82 -0.06
CA ASP A 23 16.45 -3.70 -1.01
C ASP A 23 15.15 -2.99 -1.45
N CYS A 24 14.03 -3.20 -0.74
CA CYS A 24 12.72 -2.61 -1.03
C CYS A 24 12.50 -1.34 -0.20
N ARG A 25 11.91 -0.32 -0.82
CA ARG A 25 11.43 0.89 -0.14
C ARG A 25 10.23 0.52 0.74
N LEU A 26 10.45 0.54 2.06
CA LEU A 26 9.43 0.17 3.05
C LEU A 26 8.52 1.36 3.35
N LEU A 27 7.21 1.16 3.19
CA LEU A 27 6.18 2.08 3.68
C LEU A 27 5.84 1.73 5.13
N PHE A 28 6.06 2.65 6.06
CA PHE A 28 5.58 2.49 7.44
C PHE A 28 4.11 2.89 7.53
N CYS A 29 3.24 1.91 7.70
CA CYS A 29 1.84 2.12 8.01
C CYS A 29 1.61 1.96 9.52
N ASP A 30 1.87 2.99 10.32
CA ASP A 30 1.48 2.95 11.74
C ASP A 30 -0.04 3.18 11.85
N CYS A 31 -0.78 2.10 12.04
CA CYS A 31 -2.23 2.10 12.23
C CYS A 31 -2.65 2.41 13.68
N ARG A 32 -1.74 2.88 14.56
CA ARG A 32 -2.05 3.20 15.96
C ARG A 32 -1.44 4.53 16.45
N ARG A 33 -1.79 5.66 15.80
CA ARG A 33 -2.00 6.94 16.52
C ARG A 33 -2.59 8.01 15.62
N SER A 34 -3.83 8.39 15.93
CA SER A 34 -4.37 9.69 15.57
C SER A 34 -3.52 10.81 16.18
N LEU A 35 -3.12 11.78 15.34
CA LEU A 35 -2.55 13.11 15.62
C LEU A 35 -1.25 13.22 16.43
N ILE A 36 -0.37 14.13 15.99
CA ILE A 36 0.01 15.38 16.70
C ILE A 36 0.61 16.36 15.67
N MET A 37 -0.02 17.53 15.51
CA MET A 37 0.67 18.74 15.08
C MET A 37 1.32 19.39 16.29
N ALA A 38 2.57 19.82 16.16
CA ALA A 38 3.12 20.82 17.06
C ALA A 38 2.89 22.20 16.42
N ALA A 39 1.90 22.93 16.94
CA ALA A 39 1.80 24.38 16.73
C ALA A 39 2.67 25.08 17.79
N GLY A 40 3.58 25.94 17.33
CA GLY A 40 4.35 26.88 18.15
C GLY A 40 4.61 28.14 17.33
N PRO A 41 4.55 29.35 17.94
CA PRO A 41 4.32 30.58 17.20
C PRO A 41 5.60 31.18 16.60
N THR A 42 5.37 32.05 15.62
CA THR A 42 6.21 33.15 15.12
C THR A 42 6.88 33.02 13.74
N ASN A 43 6.55 34.05 12.95
CA ASN A 43 7.23 34.65 11.80
C ASN A 43 7.08 34.03 10.42
N LEU A 44 6.33 34.78 9.59
CA LEU A 44 6.31 34.72 8.14
C LEU A 44 7.74 34.83 7.59
N ALA A 45 8.26 33.75 7.02
CA ALA A 45 9.19 33.80 5.90
C ALA A 45 9.16 32.44 5.20
N ASN A 46 8.95 32.47 3.88
CA ASN A 46 9.01 31.36 2.91
C ASN A 46 9.71 30.09 3.42
N SER A 47 8.92 29.11 3.87
CA SER A 47 9.37 27.72 3.96
C SER A 47 8.90 27.00 2.70
N ASP A 48 9.67 27.13 1.62
CA ASP A 48 9.58 26.16 0.54
C ASP A 48 9.81 24.77 1.17
N ASN A 49 8.75 23.96 1.13
CA ASN A 49 8.67 22.65 1.76
C ASN A 49 9.86 21.79 1.30
N LEU A 50 10.87 21.64 2.15
CA LEU A 50 12.09 20.85 1.88
C LEU A 50 11.81 19.36 1.58
N ASN A 51 10.58 18.89 1.83
CA ASN A 51 10.11 17.55 1.44
C ASN A 51 10.01 17.33 -0.08
N THR A 52 9.96 18.39 -0.90
CA THR A 52 9.81 18.26 -2.35
C THR A 52 11.12 18.02 -3.11
N LYS A 53 12.28 18.10 -2.46
CA LYS A 53 13.58 17.94 -3.13
C LYS A 53 14.05 16.49 -3.34
N ASN A 54 13.46 15.51 -2.65
CA ASN A 54 13.84 14.09 -2.75
C ASN A 54 12.74 13.15 -3.30
N GLY A 55 11.69 13.70 -3.92
CA GLY A 55 10.87 13.07 -4.96
C GLY A 55 10.21 11.69 -4.76
N ASN A 56 10.25 11.04 -3.59
CA ASN A 56 9.83 9.63 -3.49
C ASN A 56 9.27 9.16 -2.11
N PHE A 57 8.91 10.07 -1.20
CA PHE A 57 8.31 9.65 0.08
C PHE A 57 6.78 9.68 0.00
N ILE A 58 6.15 8.51 0.10
CA ILE A 58 4.69 8.37 0.12
C ILE A 58 4.21 8.65 1.55
N CYS A 59 3.43 9.71 1.73
CA CYS A 59 2.90 10.08 3.04
C CYS A 59 1.41 10.38 2.96
N GLY A 60 0.60 9.64 3.69
CA GLY A 60 -0.83 9.61 3.44
C GLY A 60 -1.65 8.80 4.41
N VAL A 61 -2.86 8.44 3.97
CA VAL A 61 -3.83 7.66 4.75
C VAL A 61 -4.25 6.42 3.97
N ILE A 62 -4.34 5.28 4.66
CA ILE A 62 -4.93 4.04 4.14
C ILE A 62 -6.30 3.81 4.78
N GLU A 63 -7.33 3.61 3.95
CA GLU A 63 -8.64 3.13 4.41
C GLU A 63 -8.62 1.60 4.45
N GLY A 64 -7.90 1.02 5.41
CA GLY A 64 -7.62 -0.43 5.47
C GLY A 64 -8.33 -1.21 6.58
N PHE A 65 -9.28 -0.58 7.29
CA PHE A 65 -9.95 -1.15 8.46
C PHE A 65 -11.17 -2.00 8.10
N TYR A 66 -11.57 -2.88 9.03
CA TYR A 66 -12.84 -3.61 8.99
C TYR A 66 -13.99 -2.73 9.51
N GLY A 67 -15.19 -2.94 8.98
CA GLY A 67 -16.37 -2.17 9.32
C GLY A 67 -16.77 -1.18 8.22
N ARG A 68 -17.81 -0.38 8.52
CA ARG A 68 -18.45 0.52 7.55
C ARG A 68 -17.41 1.42 6.85
N PRO A 69 -17.25 1.29 5.51
CA PRO A 69 -16.37 2.15 4.75
C PRO A 69 -16.74 3.63 4.87
N TRP A 70 -15.78 4.51 4.61
CA TRP A 70 -16.06 5.94 4.57
C TRP A 70 -17.02 6.29 3.42
N THR A 71 -17.88 7.27 3.65
CA THR A 71 -18.73 7.80 2.59
C THR A 71 -17.89 8.63 1.60
N THR A 72 -18.42 8.84 0.40
CA THR A 72 -17.80 9.69 -0.63
C THR A 72 -17.42 11.07 -0.09
N GLU A 73 -18.31 11.70 0.68
CA GLU A 73 -18.07 13.04 1.19
C GLU A 73 -17.01 13.08 2.30
N GLN A 74 -16.93 12.01 3.13
CA GLN A 74 -15.84 11.86 4.09
C GLN A 74 -14.49 11.72 3.40
N ARG A 75 -14.43 10.96 2.29
CA ARG A 75 -13.20 10.80 1.50
C ARG A 75 -12.78 12.10 0.82
N LYS A 76 -13.72 12.86 0.25
CA LYS A 76 -13.43 14.18 -0.34
C LYS A 76 -12.94 15.20 0.69
N ASP A 77 -13.58 15.25 1.87
CA ASP A 77 -13.13 16.07 2.99
C ASP A 77 -11.72 15.65 3.47
N LEU A 78 -11.44 14.35 3.48
CA LEU A 78 -10.09 13.85 3.76
C LEU A 78 -9.08 14.36 2.73
N PHE A 79 -9.37 14.31 1.42
CA PHE A 79 -8.44 14.81 0.39
C PHE A 79 -8.10 16.30 0.56
N GLN A 80 -9.09 17.11 0.94
CA GLN A 80 -8.87 18.52 1.28
C GLN A 80 -7.90 18.68 2.46
N LYS A 81 -8.08 17.87 3.50
CA LYS A 81 -7.21 17.87 4.69
C LYS A 81 -5.80 17.38 4.38
N LEU A 82 -5.65 16.29 3.60
CA LEU A 82 -4.35 15.78 3.18
C LEU A 82 -3.54 16.86 2.46
N LYS A 83 -4.15 17.53 1.47
CA LYS A 83 -3.55 18.68 0.78
C LYS A 83 -3.13 19.78 1.74
N LYS A 84 -4.01 20.16 2.68
CA LYS A 84 -3.73 21.21 3.68
C LYS A 84 -2.56 20.85 4.59
N TRP A 85 -2.37 19.55 4.89
CA TRP A 85 -1.30 19.05 5.74
C TRP A 85 -0.02 18.70 4.97
N GLY A 86 -0.01 18.85 3.64
CA GLY A 86 1.14 18.49 2.81
C GLY A 86 1.34 16.97 2.65
N LEU A 87 0.28 16.19 2.89
CA LEU A 87 0.24 14.76 2.60
C LEU A 87 -0.27 14.53 1.17
N ASP A 88 0.22 13.48 0.51
CA ASP A 88 0.12 13.33 -0.94
C ASP A 88 -0.48 12.01 -1.40
N SER A 89 -0.89 11.14 -0.47
CA SER A 89 -1.28 9.77 -0.82
C SER A 89 -2.53 9.31 -0.07
N TYR A 90 -3.37 8.55 -0.77
CA TYR A 90 -4.53 7.85 -0.20
C TYR A 90 -4.61 6.44 -0.77
N VAL A 91 -4.69 5.43 0.09
CA VAL A 91 -4.82 4.03 -0.31
C VAL A 91 -6.24 3.55 -0.04
N TYR A 92 -6.96 3.23 -1.12
CA TYR A 92 -8.30 2.64 -1.09
C TYR A 92 -8.19 1.13 -0.86
N ALA A 93 -8.41 0.69 0.38
CA ALA A 93 -8.40 -0.73 0.75
C ALA A 93 -9.54 -1.15 1.72
N PRO A 94 -10.78 -0.62 1.59
CA PRO A 94 -11.83 -0.91 2.55
C PRO A 94 -12.16 -2.40 2.53
N LYS A 95 -11.98 -3.09 3.66
CA LYS A 95 -12.14 -4.55 3.76
C LYS A 95 -13.58 -5.01 3.51
N ASP A 96 -14.56 -4.15 3.81
CA ASP A 96 -16.00 -4.41 3.61
C ASP A 96 -16.51 -4.02 2.21
N ASP A 97 -15.67 -3.50 1.32
CA ASP A 97 -15.99 -3.45 -0.11
C ASP A 97 -15.82 -4.86 -0.70
N TYR A 98 -16.93 -5.53 -0.98
CA TYR A 98 -16.89 -6.91 -1.46
C TYR A 98 -16.05 -7.06 -2.73
N LYS A 99 -16.08 -6.09 -3.66
CA LYS A 99 -15.32 -6.16 -4.92
C LYS A 99 -13.84 -5.83 -4.75
N HIS A 100 -13.42 -5.37 -3.57
CA HIS A 100 -12.01 -5.20 -3.22
C HIS A 100 -11.36 -6.52 -2.76
N ARG A 101 -12.12 -7.41 -2.10
CA ARG A 101 -11.59 -8.64 -1.48
C ARG A 101 -12.38 -9.91 -1.83
N ALA A 102 -13.62 -10.06 -1.35
CA ALA A 102 -14.38 -11.30 -1.48
C ALA A 102 -14.77 -11.65 -2.93
N TYR A 103 -15.17 -10.66 -3.72
CA TYR A 103 -15.57 -10.78 -5.12
C TYR A 103 -14.61 -10.00 -6.02
N TRP A 104 -13.30 -10.11 -5.75
CA TRP A 104 -12.28 -9.33 -6.44
C TRP A 104 -12.31 -9.48 -7.98
N ARG A 105 -12.77 -10.64 -8.48
CA ARG A 105 -12.95 -10.96 -9.91
C ARG A 105 -14.08 -10.18 -10.58
N GLU A 106 -15.06 -9.71 -9.81
CA GLU A 106 -16.21 -8.99 -10.36
C GLU A 106 -15.83 -7.56 -10.76
N LEU A 107 -16.23 -7.18 -11.97
CA LEU A 107 -16.06 -5.82 -12.44
C LEU A 107 -17.06 -4.87 -11.76
N TYR A 108 -16.69 -3.59 -11.67
CA TYR A 108 -17.59 -2.55 -11.22
C TYR A 108 -18.73 -2.34 -12.23
N THR A 109 -19.95 -2.10 -11.74
CA THR A 109 -21.09 -1.69 -12.57
C THR A 109 -20.89 -0.27 -13.08
N VAL A 110 -21.79 0.22 -13.92
CA VAL A 110 -21.71 1.60 -14.44
C VAL A 110 -21.81 2.61 -13.30
N GLU A 111 -22.71 2.38 -12.35
CA GLU A 111 -22.93 3.27 -11.20
C GLU A 111 -21.72 3.29 -10.25
N GLU A 112 -21.12 2.11 -9.99
CA GLU A 112 -19.90 2.00 -9.19
C GLU A 112 -18.68 2.61 -9.90
N ALA A 113 -18.59 2.45 -11.22
CA ALA A 113 -17.57 3.05 -12.06
C ALA A 113 -17.63 4.58 -12.04
N GLU A 114 -18.83 5.16 -12.18
CA GLU A 114 -19.06 6.60 -12.07
C GLU A 114 -18.65 7.13 -10.69
N HIS A 115 -19.01 6.40 -9.62
CA HIS A 115 -18.58 6.73 -8.26
C HIS A 115 -17.05 6.77 -8.14
N LEU A 116 -16.38 5.68 -8.50
CA LEU A 116 -14.92 5.58 -8.39
C LEU A 116 -14.20 6.61 -9.25
N THR A 117 -14.68 6.85 -10.47
CA THR A 117 -14.14 7.90 -11.35
C THR A 117 -14.24 9.28 -10.70
N GLY A 118 -15.39 9.59 -10.08
CA GLY A 118 -15.58 10.84 -9.34
C GLY A 118 -14.64 10.96 -8.13
N LEU A 119 -14.40 9.86 -7.42
CA LEU A 119 -13.51 9.83 -6.26
C LEU A 119 -12.03 10.01 -6.66
N ILE A 120 -11.59 9.31 -7.71
CA ILE A 120 -10.23 9.43 -8.27
C ILE A 120 -10.00 10.87 -8.76
N SER A 121 -10.98 11.44 -9.45
CA SER A 121 -10.92 12.82 -9.93
C SER A 121 -10.80 13.82 -8.77
N ALA A 122 -11.60 13.63 -7.70
CA ALA A 122 -11.52 14.46 -6.51
C ALA A 122 -10.15 14.36 -5.80
N ALA A 123 -9.55 13.16 -5.73
CA ALA A 123 -8.19 13.01 -5.19
C ALA A 123 -7.16 13.80 -6.02
N LYS A 124 -7.25 13.68 -7.35
CA LYS A 124 -6.39 14.38 -8.31
C LYS A 124 -6.48 15.91 -8.20
N GLU A 125 -7.69 16.47 -8.06
CA GLU A 125 -7.92 17.91 -7.83
C GLU A 125 -7.21 18.44 -6.56
N HIS A 126 -6.97 17.55 -5.59
CA HIS A 126 -6.31 17.87 -4.33
C HIS A 126 -4.82 17.50 -4.31
N ASN A 127 -4.24 17.11 -5.45
CA ASN A 127 -2.86 16.60 -5.56
C ASN A 127 -2.59 15.38 -4.67
N VAL A 128 -3.62 14.54 -4.46
CA VAL A 128 -3.49 13.28 -3.72
C VAL A 128 -3.40 12.14 -4.72
N THR A 129 -2.33 11.35 -4.65
CA THR A 129 -2.16 10.10 -5.37
C THR A 129 -3.14 9.07 -4.80
N PHE A 130 -4.10 8.67 -5.62
CA PHE A 130 -5.07 7.63 -5.27
C PHE A 130 -4.50 6.26 -5.64
N TYR A 131 -4.20 5.44 -4.64
CA TYR A 131 -3.82 4.04 -4.83
C TYR A 131 -5.05 3.16 -4.72
N TYR A 132 -5.37 2.44 -5.79
CA TYR A 132 -6.39 1.39 -5.75
C TYR A 132 -5.76 0.07 -5.28
N ALA A 133 -6.14 -0.41 -4.11
CA ALA A 133 -5.71 -1.72 -3.64
C ALA A 133 -6.70 -2.81 -4.05
N LEU A 134 -6.20 -4.04 -4.22
CA LEU A 134 -7.00 -5.24 -4.43
C LEU A 134 -6.43 -6.40 -3.62
N SER A 135 -7.30 -7.19 -3.00
CA SER A 135 -6.93 -8.30 -2.11
C SER A 135 -7.36 -9.67 -2.69
N PRO A 136 -6.65 -10.23 -3.69
CA PRO A 136 -7.04 -11.49 -4.32
C PRO A 136 -6.67 -12.74 -3.50
N GLY A 137 -5.86 -12.59 -2.45
CA GLY A 137 -5.18 -13.70 -1.77
C GLY A 137 -6.07 -14.74 -1.06
N LEU A 138 -7.38 -14.50 -0.92
CA LEU A 138 -8.27 -15.44 -0.23
C LEU A 138 -8.53 -16.73 -1.04
N ASP A 139 -8.63 -16.63 -2.36
CA ASP A 139 -9.08 -17.74 -3.20
C ASP A 139 -8.44 -17.75 -4.59
N VAL A 140 -7.39 -16.96 -4.81
CA VAL A 140 -6.66 -16.94 -6.09
C VAL A 140 -5.87 -18.23 -6.28
N THR A 141 -5.97 -18.81 -7.47
CA THR A 141 -5.02 -19.81 -7.97
C THR A 141 -3.98 -19.09 -8.82
N TYR A 142 -2.78 -18.91 -8.28
CA TYR A 142 -1.72 -18.08 -8.87
C TYR A 142 -1.25 -18.59 -10.25
N SER A 143 -1.32 -19.91 -10.48
CA SER A 143 -0.90 -20.56 -11.72
C SER A 143 -1.97 -20.53 -12.81
N SER A 144 -3.20 -20.13 -12.49
CA SER A 144 -4.32 -20.15 -13.41
C SER A 144 -4.35 -18.91 -14.30
N THR A 145 -4.14 -19.09 -15.61
CA THR A 145 -4.25 -18.00 -16.60
C THR A 145 -5.60 -17.28 -16.55
N LYS A 146 -6.68 -18.00 -16.20
CA LYS A 146 -8.03 -17.42 -16.06
C LYS A 146 -8.07 -16.42 -14.91
N GLU A 147 -7.45 -16.75 -13.78
CA GLU A 147 -7.39 -15.91 -12.59
C GLU A 147 -6.56 -14.66 -12.85
N ILE A 148 -5.39 -14.82 -13.47
CA ILE A 148 -4.52 -13.70 -13.85
C ILE A 148 -5.22 -12.79 -14.87
N THR A 149 -5.96 -13.36 -15.81
CA THR A 149 -6.75 -12.57 -16.77
C THR A 149 -7.86 -11.77 -16.07
N ALA A 150 -8.56 -12.36 -15.09
CA ALA A 150 -9.56 -11.66 -14.31
C ALA A 150 -8.94 -10.50 -13.51
N LEU A 151 -7.76 -10.72 -12.92
CA LEU A 151 -7.01 -9.71 -12.16
C LEU A 151 -6.61 -8.54 -13.04
N LYS A 152 -6.04 -8.82 -14.22
CA LYS A 152 -5.69 -7.80 -15.23
C LYS A 152 -6.92 -6.99 -15.64
N ARG A 153 -8.01 -7.64 -16.03
CA ARG A 153 -9.24 -6.97 -16.46
C ARG A 153 -9.82 -6.06 -15.38
N LYS A 154 -9.79 -6.48 -14.11
CA LYS A 154 -10.27 -5.67 -12.99
C LYS A 154 -9.42 -4.41 -12.81
N LEU A 155 -8.10 -4.54 -12.82
CA LEU A 155 -7.20 -3.40 -12.63
C LEU A 155 -7.17 -2.47 -13.85
N GLU A 156 -7.29 -3.00 -15.07
CA GLU A 156 -7.49 -2.22 -16.30
C GLU A 156 -8.77 -1.39 -16.24
N GLN A 157 -9.87 -1.97 -15.75
CA GLN A 157 -11.12 -1.23 -15.56
C GLN A 157 -10.90 -0.01 -14.64
N VAL A 158 -10.18 -0.19 -13.54
CA VAL A 158 -9.87 0.91 -12.61
C VAL A 158 -8.87 1.91 -13.21
N ALA A 159 -7.93 1.45 -14.03
CA ALA A 159 -7.05 2.34 -14.79
C ALA A 159 -7.84 3.23 -15.76
N GLN A 160 -8.89 2.69 -16.41
CA GLN A 160 -9.80 3.46 -17.28
C GLN A 160 -10.58 4.53 -16.52
N PHE A 161 -10.80 4.37 -15.20
CA PHE A 161 -11.39 5.41 -14.34
C PHE A 161 -10.43 6.57 -14.04
N GLY A 162 -9.17 6.50 -14.53
CA GLY A 162 -8.13 7.51 -14.32
C GLY A 162 -7.17 7.19 -13.18
N CYS A 163 -7.24 6.00 -12.58
CA CYS A 163 -6.31 5.57 -11.55
C CYS A 163 -4.92 5.29 -12.16
N THR A 164 -3.87 5.74 -11.48
CA THR A 164 -2.47 5.61 -11.95
C THR A 164 -1.54 4.97 -10.93
N ALA A 165 -2.08 4.52 -9.81
CA ALA A 165 -1.34 3.90 -8.72
C ALA A 165 -2.14 2.73 -8.14
N PHE A 166 -1.47 1.62 -7.87
CA PHE A 166 -2.13 0.36 -7.53
C PHE A 166 -1.47 -0.33 -6.34
N ALA A 167 -2.19 -1.25 -5.71
CA ALA A 167 -1.63 -2.14 -4.70
C ALA A 167 -2.23 -3.55 -4.79
N LEU A 168 -1.39 -4.57 -4.56
CA LEU A 168 -1.86 -5.93 -4.28
C LEU A 168 -1.62 -6.26 -2.82
N LEU A 169 -2.67 -6.75 -2.16
CA LEU A 169 -2.62 -7.06 -0.73
C LEU A 169 -2.77 -8.56 -0.51
N PHE A 170 -1.79 -9.13 0.18
CA PHE A 170 -1.77 -10.53 0.61
C PHE A 170 -1.78 -10.63 2.14
N ASP A 171 -2.40 -9.65 2.81
CA ASP A 171 -2.57 -9.59 4.27
C ASP A 171 -3.72 -10.50 4.73
N ASP A 172 -3.54 -11.10 5.92
CA ASP A 172 -4.55 -11.91 6.60
C ASP A 172 -5.11 -13.05 5.74
N ILE A 173 -4.19 -13.78 5.09
CA ILE A 173 -4.47 -15.02 4.35
C ILE A 173 -3.64 -16.17 4.92
N GLU A 174 -4.14 -17.39 4.74
CA GLU A 174 -3.38 -18.58 5.09
C GLU A 174 -2.26 -18.80 4.07
N PRO A 175 -1.02 -19.12 4.50
CA PRO A 175 0.10 -19.34 3.59
C PRO A 175 0.05 -20.74 2.96
N GLU A 176 -1.13 -21.16 2.50
CA GLU A 176 -1.34 -22.42 1.82
C GLU A 176 -1.61 -22.19 0.32
N MET A 177 -0.95 -22.98 -0.50
CA MET A 177 -1.12 -22.98 -1.96
C MET A 177 -2.02 -24.13 -2.38
N SER A 178 -2.77 -23.93 -3.45
CA SER A 178 -3.47 -25.03 -4.12
C SER A 178 -2.46 -26.05 -4.67
N GLU A 179 -2.90 -27.30 -4.90
CA GLU A 179 -2.02 -28.33 -5.49
C GLU A 179 -1.48 -27.89 -6.87
N ALA A 180 -2.32 -27.23 -7.68
CA ALA A 180 -1.91 -26.68 -8.97
C ALA A 180 -0.84 -25.58 -8.82
N ASP A 181 -0.88 -24.78 -7.76
CA ASP A 181 0.15 -23.77 -7.50
C ASP A 181 1.45 -24.41 -7.02
N LYS A 182 1.38 -25.48 -6.20
CA LYS A 182 2.55 -26.24 -5.73
C LYS A 182 3.34 -26.91 -6.86
N GLU A 183 2.66 -27.29 -7.94
CA GLU A 183 3.32 -27.85 -9.14
C GLU A 183 4.15 -26.81 -9.92
N ILE A 184 3.81 -25.52 -9.81
CA ILE A 184 4.39 -24.45 -10.62
C ILE A 184 5.35 -23.57 -9.80
N PHE A 185 5.00 -23.25 -8.55
CA PHE A 185 5.74 -22.32 -7.72
C PHE A 185 6.50 -23.04 -6.61
N GLN A 186 7.77 -22.66 -6.44
CA GLN A 186 8.64 -23.22 -5.41
C GLN A 186 8.19 -22.87 -3.99
N SER A 187 7.57 -21.70 -3.81
CA SER A 187 7.05 -21.25 -2.53
C SER A 187 5.93 -20.23 -2.70
N PHE A 188 5.20 -19.95 -1.62
CA PHE A 188 4.14 -18.96 -1.61
C PHE A 188 4.62 -17.55 -2.00
N ALA A 189 5.84 -17.19 -1.61
CA ALA A 189 6.46 -15.93 -2.01
C ALA A 189 6.70 -15.87 -3.53
N HIS A 190 7.15 -16.98 -4.15
CA HIS A 190 7.35 -17.02 -5.60
C HIS A 190 6.04 -16.83 -6.36
N ALA A 191 4.94 -17.42 -5.87
CA ALA A 191 3.61 -17.24 -6.46
C ALA A 191 3.15 -15.77 -6.41
N GLN A 192 3.24 -15.14 -5.23
CA GLN A 192 2.85 -13.73 -5.05
C GLN A 192 3.73 -12.77 -5.85
N VAL A 193 5.05 -12.98 -5.86
CA VAL A 193 5.98 -12.17 -6.65
C VAL A 193 5.70 -12.32 -8.14
N SER A 194 5.48 -13.54 -8.63
CA SER A 194 5.21 -13.80 -10.04
C SER A 194 3.98 -13.02 -10.51
N VAL A 195 2.87 -13.15 -9.78
CA VAL A 195 1.62 -12.45 -10.11
C VAL A 195 1.78 -10.94 -9.98
N THR A 196 2.45 -10.47 -8.92
CA THR A 196 2.65 -9.03 -8.69
C THR A 196 3.48 -8.39 -9.80
N ASN A 197 4.60 -9.00 -10.17
CA ASN A 197 5.45 -8.52 -11.27
C ASN A 197 4.71 -8.57 -12.60
N GLU A 198 3.95 -9.63 -12.88
CA GLU A 198 3.18 -9.74 -14.12
C GLU A 198 2.13 -8.63 -14.24
N ILE A 199 1.39 -8.35 -13.16
CA ILE A 199 0.41 -7.26 -13.12
C ILE A 199 1.08 -5.89 -13.23
N TYR A 200 2.18 -5.67 -12.51
CA TYR A 200 2.96 -4.44 -12.58
C TYR A 200 3.42 -4.13 -14.01
N GLN A 201 3.99 -5.13 -14.69
CA GLN A 201 4.40 -5.01 -16.10
C GLN A 201 3.20 -4.77 -17.02
N HIS A 202 2.11 -5.52 -16.82
CA HIS A 202 0.89 -5.41 -17.64
C HIS A 202 0.26 -4.02 -17.58
N LEU A 203 0.28 -3.36 -16.42
CA LEU A 203 -0.24 -2.00 -16.24
C LEU A 203 0.73 -0.90 -16.70
N GLY A 204 1.88 -1.26 -17.29
CA GLY A 204 2.87 -0.29 -17.76
C GLY A 204 3.70 0.32 -16.64
N GLN A 205 4.04 -0.46 -15.61
CA GLN A 205 4.95 -0.09 -14.53
C GLN A 205 4.53 1.16 -13.73
N PRO A 206 3.27 1.26 -13.25
CA PRO A 206 2.77 2.42 -12.52
C PRO A 206 3.37 2.52 -11.10
N LYS A 207 3.01 3.54 -10.31
CA LYS A 207 3.28 3.49 -8.86
C LYS A 207 2.58 2.27 -8.27
N PHE A 208 3.31 1.40 -7.58
CA PHE A 208 2.79 0.10 -7.18
C PHE A 208 3.23 -0.30 -5.79
N LEU A 209 2.28 -0.76 -4.99
CA LEU A 209 2.54 -1.24 -3.64
C LEU A 209 2.23 -2.74 -3.52
N LEU A 210 2.99 -3.44 -2.71
CA LEU A 210 2.69 -4.80 -2.30
C LEU A 210 2.55 -4.84 -0.77
N CYS A 211 1.44 -5.38 -0.27
CA CYS A 211 1.36 -5.81 1.13
C CYS A 211 1.63 -7.31 1.22
N PRO A 212 2.76 -7.73 1.82
CA PRO A 212 3.12 -9.14 1.94
C PRO A 212 2.26 -9.84 3.00
N THR A 213 2.23 -11.18 2.99
CA THR A 213 1.62 -11.99 4.05
C THR A 213 2.38 -11.88 5.37
N GLN A 214 3.71 -11.80 5.29
CA GLN A 214 4.55 -11.46 6.44
C GLN A 214 4.78 -9.93 6.45
N TYR A 215 3.80 -9.16 6.91
CA TYR A 215 3.81 -7.67 6.88
C TYR A 215 4.30 -6.99 8.17
N CYS A 216 4.70 -7.76 9.18
CA CYS A 216 5.23 -7.27 10.44
C CYS A 216 6.22 -8.26 11.07
N GLU A 217 6.98 -7.82 12.07
CA GLU A 217 8.00 -8.63 12.73
C GLU A 217 7.42 -9.93 13.30
N SER A 218 6.26 -9.84 13.97
CA SER A 218 5.58 -11.01 14.55
C SER A 218 5.09 -12.05 13.53
N ARG A 219 4.93 -11.69 12.24
CA ARG A 219 4.60 -12.63 11.17
C ARG A 219 5.81 -13.16 10.41
N ALA A 220 6.98 -12.56 10.60
CA ALA A 220 8.19 -12.97 9.91
C ALA A 220 8.71 -14.30 10.49
N MET A 221 8.83 -15.33 9.66
CA MET A 221 9.20 -16.68 10.10
C MET A 221 10.53 -17.13 9.48
N PRO A 222 11.54 -17.53 10.29
CA PRO A 222 11.55 -17.56 11.75
C PRO A 222 11.75 -16.17 12.41
N ASN A 223 12.25 -15.20 11.66
CA ASN A 223 12.37 -13.78 12.02
C ASN A 223 12.56 -12.97 10.72
N VAL A 224 12.59 -11.64 10.81
CA VAL A 224 12.72 -10.75 9.64
C VAL A 224 13.96 -11.07 8.80
N THR A 225 15.13 -11.20 9.45
CA THR A 225 16.42 -11.38 8.76
C THR A 225 16.54 -12.72 8.04
N ASN A 226 15.95 -13.78 8.61
CA ASN A 226 16.09 -15.16 8.12
C ASN A 226 14.83 -15.69 7.44
N SER A 227 13.83 -14.83 7.19
CA SER A 227 12.60 -15.26 6.52
C SER A 227 12.85 -15.54 5.05
N GLU A 228 12.72 -16.81 4.65
CA GLU A 228 12.80 -17.21 3.24
C GLU A 228 11.74 -16.51 2.38
N TYR A 229 10.57 -16.25 2.96
CA TYR A 229 9.49 -15.53 2.30
C TYR A 229 9.88 -14.07 2.00
N LEU A 230 10.41 -13.34 3.00
CA LEU A 230 10.85 -11.96 2.83
C LEU A 230 12.10 -11.86 1.95
N ASN A 231 13.03 -12.81 2.06
CA ASN A 231 14.22 -12.88 1.20
C ASN A 231 13.84 -13.14 -0.27
N THR A 232 12.81 -13.96 -0.52
CA THR A 232 12.29 -14.17 -1.87
C THR A 232 11.68 -12.87 -2.42
N LEU A 233 10.87 -12.17 -1.63
CA LEU A 233 10.33 -10.86 -2.00
C LEU A 233 11.44 -9.87 -2.36
N GLY A 234 12.42 -9.67 -1.46
CA GLY A 234 13.51 -8.72 -1.67
C GLY A 234 14.40 -9.04 -2.87
N SER A 235 14.50 -10.31 -3.27
CA SER A 235 15.35 -10.72 -4.40
C SER A 235 14.64 -10.85 -5.74
N LYS A 236 13.30 -11.01 -5.76
CA LYS A 236 12.53 -11.33 -6.96
C LYS A 236 11.47 -10.29 -7.33
N LEU A 237 11.00 -9.49 -6.38
CA LEU A 237 10.05 -8.42 -6.66
C LEU A 237 10.73 -7.32 -7.47
N ALA A 238 10.02 -6.73 -8.43
CA ALA A 238 10.57 -5.59 -9.20
C ALA A 238 10.95 -4.45 -8.25
N GLN A 239 12.12 -3.83 -8.49
CA GLN A 239 12.75 -2.88 -7.56
C GLN A 239 11.93 -1.61 -7.35
N GLU A 240 11.09 -1.27 -8.32
CA GLU A 240 10.21 -0.11 -8.34
C GLU A 240 8.88 -0.34 -7.58
N ILE A 241 8.63 -1.56 -7.11
CA ILE A 241 7.45 -1.89 -6.30
C ILE A 241 7.79 -1.65 -4.83
N ASP A 242 7.09 -0.73 -4.18
CA ASP A 242 7.26 -0.47 -2.76
C ASP A 242 6.54 -1.54 -1.92
N VAL A 243 7.10 -1.87 -0.75
CA VAL A 243 6.55 -2.93 0.13
C VAL A 243 5.97 -2.30 1.39
N MET A 244 4.72 -2.64 1.71
CA MET A 244 4.06 -2.19 2.93
C MET A 244 4.58 -2.96 4.15
N TRP A 245 4.81 -2.24 5.25
CA TRP A 245 5.24 -2.83 6.52
C TRP A 245 4.62 -2.11 7.71
N THR A 246 4.10 -2.86 8.69
CA THR A 246 3.42 -2.26 9.85
C THR A 246 4.31 -2.13 11.08
N GLY A 247 5.58 -2.53 10.99
CA GLY A 247 6.53 -2.46 12.11
C GLY A 247 6.62 -3.76 12.92
N ARG A 248 6.83 -3.61 14.23
CA ARG A 248 6.94 -4.74 15.17
C ARG A 248 5.61 -5.47 15.35
#